data_AF-M1X5V3-F1
#
_entry.id   AF-M1X5V3-F1
#
_cell.length_a   1.000
_cell.length_b   1.000
_cell.length_c   1.000
_cell.angle_alpha   90.00
_cell.angle_beta   90.00
_cell.angle_gamma   90.00
#
_symmetry.space_group_name_H-M   'P 1'
#
loop_
_entity.id
_entity.type
_entity.pdbx_description
1 polymer ?
#
loop_
_entity_poly.entity_id
_entity_poly.type
_entity_poly.pdbx_seq_one_letter_code
_entity_poly.pdbx_strand_id
1 'polypeptide(L)'
;MNYETARKFLIAQTKPTEKNPDGLLMYMQRGKPPIPGQITSILLALKSVYGELQDAPTLDKELVCALYTLSIKTQQLFTAGQKAGVEWPPLFKEDLLRIMIAVENIFFGKRQTSQS
;
A
#
# COMPACT_ATOMS: atom_id res chain seq x y z
N MET A 1 10.53 -10.06 6.10
CA MET A 1 9.65 -10.73 5.11
C MET A 1 10.46 -10.86 3.82
N ASN A 2 10.40 -12.00 3.12
CA ASN A 2 11.05 -12.14 1.81
C ASN A 2 10.20 -11.48 0.71
N TYR A 3 10.77 -11.30 -0.48
CA TYR A 3 10.09 -10.69 -1.63
C TYR A 3 8.73 -11.34 -1.94
N GLU A 4 8.71 -12.67 -2.07
CA GLU A 4 7.53 -13.40 -2.54
C GLU A 4 6.35 -13.24 -1.57
N THR A 5 6.62 -13.36 -0.27
CA THR A 5 5.61 -13.16 0.77
C THR A 5 5.14 -11.71 0.81
N ALA A 6 6.04 -10.74 0.64
CA ALA A 6 5.68 -9.33 0.59
C ALA A 6 4.82 -8.98 -0.63
N ARG A 7 5.21 -9.47 -1.82
CA ARG A 7 4.45 -9.32 -3.06
C ARG A 7 3.04 -9.90 -2.92
N LYS A 8 2.93 -11.16 -2.48
CA LYS A 8 1.63 -11.83 -2.29
C LYS A 8 0.76 -11.07 -1.28
N PHE A 9 1.37 -10.59 -0.19
CA PHE A 9 0.68 -9.79 0.81
C PHE A 9 0.11 -8.48 0.23
N LEU A 10 0.92 -7.66 -0.46
CA LEU A 10 0.45 -6.40 -1.06
C LEU A 10 -0.68 -6.61 -2.07
N ILE A 11 -0.57 -7.67 -2.89
CA ILE A 11 -1.62 -8.05 -3.85
C ILE A 11 -2.91 -8.42 -3.10
N ALA A 12 -2.82 -9.18 -2.02
CA ALA A 12 -3.99 -9.51 -1.21
C ALA A 12 -4.66 -8.23 -0.67
N GLN A 13 -3.90 -7.26 -0.14
CA GLN A 13 -4.46 -6.02 0.41
C GLN A 13 -5.31 -5.19 -0.58
N THR A 14 -5.16 -5.44 -1.88
CA THR A 14 -5.71 -4.60 -2.95
C THR A 14 -6.68 -5.32 -3.88
N LYS A 15 -6.83 -6.65 -3.77
CA LYS A 15 -7.80 -7.42 -4.56
C LYS A 15 -9.18 -7.39 -3.88
N PRO A 16 -10.19 -6.72 -4.44
CA PRO A 16 -11.53 -6.72 -3.89
C PRO A 16 -12.20 -8.05 -4.24
N THR A 17 -12.03 -9.04 -3.36
CA THR A 17 -12.66 -10.35 -3.52
C THR A 17 -13.32 -10.74 -2.21
N GLU A 18 -14.47 -11.41 -2.28
CA GLU A 18 -15.14 -11.95 -1.08
C GLU A 18 -14.25 -12.96 -0.32
N LYS A 19 -13.28 -13.54 -1.03
CA LYS A 19 -12.26 -14.45 -0.48
C LYS A 19 -11.17 -13.73 0.32
N ASN A 20 -11.09 -12.41 0.26
CA ASN A 20 -10.19 -11.62 1.10
C ASN A 20 -10.95 -10.44 1.74
N PRO A 21 -11.82 -10.71 2.71
CA PRO A 21 -12.61 -9.66 3.36
C PRO A 21 -11.72 -8.67 4.12
N ASP A 22 -10.52 -9.09 4.52
CA ASP A 22 -9.60 -8.36 5.40
C ASP A 22 -8.60 -7.46 4.66
N GLY A 23 -8.68 -7.41 3.33
CA GLY A 23 -7.83 -6.53 2.54
C GLY A 23 -8.14 -5.05 2.81
N LEU A 24 -7.09 -4.22 2.89
CA LEU A 24 -7.21 -2.78 3.12
C LEU A 24 -8.26 -2.12 2.21
N LEU A 25 -8.22 -2.46 0.91
CA LEU A 25 -9.14 -1.88 -0.07
C LEU A 25 -10.61 -2.17 0.28
N MET A 26 -10.91 -3.42 0.67
CA MET A 26 -12.27 -3.85 1.01
C MET A 26 -12.79 -3.13 2.26
N TYR A 27 -11.94 -2.97 3.27
CA TYR A 27 -12.27 -2.24 4.50
C TYR A 27 -12.59 -0.78 4.20
N MET A 28 -11.72 -0.11 3.44
CA MET A 28 -11.92 1.29 3.07
C MET A 28 -13.17 1.50 2.21
N GLN A 29 -13.46 0.59 1.27
CA GLN A 29 -14.69 0.62 0.47
C GLN A 29 -15.96 0.49 1.31
N ARG A 30 -15.89 -0.25 2.41
CA ARG A 30 -17.01 -0.42 3.37
C ARG A 30 -17.08 0.72 4.39
N GLY A 31 -16.25 1.76 4.26
CA GLY A 31 -16.16 2.85 5.24
C GLY A 31 -15.65 2.37 6.61
N LYS A 32 -14.86 1.29 6.66
CA LYS A 32 -14.26 0.78 7.89
C LYS A 32 -12.79 1.18 7.99
N PRO A 33 -12.30 1.54 9.18
CA PRO A 33 -10.88 1.83 9.40
C PRO A 33 -10.03 0.58 9.16
N PRO A 34 -8.75 0.71 8.76
CA PRO A 34 -7.85 -0.43 8.61
C PRO A 34 -7.72 -1.25 9.91
N ILE A 35 -7.41 -2.54 9.76
CA ILE A 35 -7.16 -3.43 10.90
C ILE A 35 -5.89 -2.95 11.64
N PRO A 36 -5.85 -2.97 12.99
CA PRO A 36 -4.65 -2.61 13.75
C PRO A 36 -3.40 -3.34 13.24
N GLY A 37 -2.33 -2.58 12.99
CA GLY A 37 -1.06 -3.11 12.46
C GLY A 37 -1.03 -3.35 10.94
N GLN A 38 -2.17 -3.32 10.24
CA GLN A 38 -2.24 -3.57 8.79
C GLN A 38 -1.38 -2.61 7.97
N ILE A 39 -1.43 -1.32 8.33
CA ILE A 39 -0.63 -0.28 7.68
C ILE A 39 0.86 -0.51 7.90
N THR A 40 1.26 -0.85 9.13
CA THR A 40 2.65 -1.19 9.44
C THR A 40 3.11 -2.39 8.62
N SER A 41 2.30 -3.44 8.51
CA SER A 41 2.60 -4.61 7.67
C SER A 41 2.71 -4.25 6.19
N ILE A 42 1.88 -3.34 5.67
CA ILE A 42 1.98 -2.84 4.29
C ILE A 42 3.30 -2.10 4.07
N LEU A 43 3.68 -1.19 4.97
CA LEU A 43 4.93 -0.45 4.86
C LEU A 43 6.15 -1.38 4.93
N LEU A 44 6.12 -2.40 5.80
CA LEU A 44 7.18 -3.41 5.88
C LEU A 44 7.27 -4.24 4.58
N ALA A 45 6.14 -4.63 4.01
CA ALA A 45 6.12 -5.35 2.73
C ALA A 45 6.65 -4.47 1.58
N LEU A 46 6.27 -3.19 1.52
CA LEU A 46 6.80 -2.23 0.54
C LEU A 46 8.33 -2.09 0.66
N LYS A 47 8.86 -2.04 1.88
CA LYS A 47 10.32 -2.03 2.11
C LYS A 47 11.01 -3.28 1.58
N SER A 48 10.45 -4.47 1.84
CA SER A 48 10.97 -5.73 1.29
C SER A 48 10.92 -5.77 -0.24
N VAL A 49 9.83 -5.30 -0.84
CA VAL A 49 9.65 -5.23 -2.29
C VAL A 49 10.65 -4.24 -2.92
N TYR A 50 10.85 -3.08 -2.30
CA TYR A 50 11.85 -2.10 -2.76
C TYR A 50 13.27 -2.65 -2.78
N GLY A 51 13.70 -3.34 -1.72
CA GLY A 51 15.07 -3.89 -1.63
C GLY A 51 15.41 -4.90 -2.73
N GLU A 52 14.40 -5.65 -3.19
CA GLU A 52 14.58 -6.75 -4.16
C GLU A 52 14.40 -6.28 -5.61
N LEU A 53 13.62 -5.22 -5.82
CA LEU A 53 13.36 -4.66 -7.14
C LEU A 53 14.34 -3.57 -7.56
N GLN A 54 15.29 -3.21 -6.70
CA GLN A 54 16.24 -2.14 -6.99
C GLN A 54 17.02 -2.36 -8.30
N ASP A 55 17.32 -3.62 -8.62
CA ASP A 55 18.05 -4.01 -9.83
C ASP A 55 17.14 -4.71 -10.87
N ALA A 56 15.83 -4.77 -10.61
CA ALA A 56 14.88 -5.45 -11.49
C ALA A 56 14.46 -4.53 -12.66
N PRO A 57 14.65 -4.94 -13.93
CA PRO A 57 14.30 -4.11 -15.08
C PRO A 57 12.79 -4.08 -15.37
N THR A 58 12.01 -4.93 -14.71
CA THR A 58 10.58 -5.09 -14.97
C THR A 58 9.81 -5.36 -13.69
N LEU A 59 8.54 -4.97 -13.69
CA LEU A 59 7.56 -5.29 -12.65
C LEU A 59 6.43 -6.09 -13.27
N ASP A 60 5.96 -7.12 -12.57
CA ASP A 60 4.79 -7.86 -13.03
C ASP A 60 3.51 -7.02 -12.86
N LYS A 61 2.54 -7.27 -13.75
CA LYS A 61 1.30 -6.48 -13.83
C LYS A 61 0.45 -6.52 -12.56
N GLU A 62 0.45 -7.64 -11.83
CA GLU A 62 -0.36 -7.74 -10.61
C GLU A 62 0.21 -6.86 -9.51
N LEU A 63 1.54 -6.89 -9.33
CA LEU A 63 2.22 -6.04 -8.38
C LEU A 63 2.05 -4.56 -8.73
N VAL A 64 2.22 -4.18 -10.01
CA VAL A 64 1.98 -2.80 -10.45
C VAL A 64 0.56 -2.34 -10.12
N CYS A 65 -0.44 -3.18 -10.37
CA CYS A 65 -1.84 -2.86 -10.06
C CYS A 65 -2.07 -2.70 -8.55
N ALA A 66 -1.44 -3.55 -7.73
CA ALA A 66 -1.49 -3.43 -6.27
C ALA A 66 -0.84 -2.13 -5.80
N LEU A 67 0.35 -1.80 -6.28
CA LEU A 67 1.07 -0.57 -5.94
C LEU A 67 0.27 0.67 -6.33
N TYR A 68 -0.29 0.72 -7.55
CA TYR A 68 -1.18 1.79 -7.99
C TYR A 68 -2.42 1.93 -7.10
N THR A 69 -3.03 0.81 -6.71
CA THR A 69 -4.19 0.81 -5.83
C THR A 69 -3.84 1.35 -4.44
N LEU A 70 -2.69 0.96 -3.89
CA LEU A 70 -2.20 1.42 -2.59
C LEU A 70 -1.83 2.91 -2.59
N SER A 71 -1.32 3.46 -3.69
CA SER A 71 -0.92 4.86 -3.76
C SER A 71 -2.06 5.80 -4.13
N ILE A 72 -2.92 5.42 -5.08
CA ILE A 72 -3.95 6.32 -5.64
C ILE A 72 -5.35 6.02 -5.08
N LYS A 73 -5.80 4.76 -5.15
CA LYS A 73 -7.20 4.43 -4.81
C LYS A 73 -7.50 4.59 -3.33
N THR A 74 -6.54 4.27 -2.47
CA THR A 74 -6.68 4.48 -1.01
C THR A 74 -6.86 5.96 -0.66
N GLN A 75 -6.16 6.88 -1.32
CA GLN A 75 -6.32 8.34 -1.15
C GLN A 75 -7.72 8.81 -1.54
N GLN A 76 -8.23 8.29 -2.66
CA GLN A 76 -9.59 8.58 -3.14
C GLN A 76 -10.64 8.07 -2.15
N LEU A 77 -10.48 6.84 -1.64
CA LEU A 77 -11.39 6.24 -0.66
C LEU A 77 -11.35 6.95 0.69
N PHE A 78 -10.17 7.37 1.15
CA PHE A 78 -10.03 8.18 2.36
C PHE A 78 -10.84 9.48 2.23
N THR A 79 -10.64 10.21 1.12
CA THR A 79 -11.36 11.46 0.85
C THR A 79 -12.86 11.25 0.72
N ALA A 80 -13.29 10.18 0.04
CA ALA A 80 -14.71 9.84 -0.11
C ALA A 80 -15.35 9.47 1.24
N GLY A 81 -14.68 8.65 2.05
CA GLY A 81 -15.15 8.28 3.39
C GLY A 81 -15.21 9.49 4.32
N GLN A 82 -14.24 10.41 4.25
CA GLN A 82 -14.27 11.63 5.04
C GLN A 82 -15.51 12.49 4.70
N LYS A 83 -15.83 12.62 3.40
CA LYS A 83 -17.06 13.30 2.95
C LYS A 83 -18.34 12.58 3.38
N ALA A 84 -18.27 11.26 3.54
CA ALA A 84 -19.39 10.41 4.00
C ALA A 84 -19.48 10.31 5.53
N GLY A 85 -18.63 11.00 6.30
CA GLY A 85 -18.65 10.97 7.76
C GLY A 85 -17.98 9.75 8.40
N VAL A 86 -17.13 9.04 7.66
CA VAL A 86 -16.33 7.92 8.21
C VAL A 86 -15.28 8.46 9.19
N GLU A 87 -15.27 7.91 10.40
CA GLU A 87 -14.24 8.19 11.40
C GLU A 87 -12.97 7.39 11.11
N TRP A 88 -12.06 8.01 10.38
CA TRP A 88 -10.74 7.45 10.14
C TRP A 88 -9.85 7.52 11.40
N PRO A 89 -8.93 6.55 11.59
CA PRO A 89 -7.98 6.63 12.70
C PRO A 89 -7.14 7.91 12.62
N PRO A 90 -6.67 8.43 13.77
CA PRO A 90 -5.72 9.52 13.78
C PRO A 90 -4.47 9.10 13.00
N LEU A 91 -3.87 10.07 12.29
CA LEU A 91 -2.68 9.87 11.46
C LEU A 91 -2.87 9.00 10.20
N PHE A 92 -4.09 8.51 9.92
CA PHE A 92 -4.29 7.61 8.78
C PHE A 92 -3.97 8.28 7.44
N LYS A 93 -4.19 9.59 7.32
CA LYS A 93 -3.80 10.35 6.13
C LYS A 93 -2.28 10.34 5.91
N GLU A 94 -1.52 10.59 6.98
CA GLU A 94 -0.06 10.58 6.99
C GLU A 94 0.48 9.20 6.64
N ASP A 95 -0.17 8.16 7.14
CA ASP A 95 0.17 6.78 6.80
C ASP A 95 -0.08 6.44 5.33
N LEU A 96 -1.21 6.89 4.75
CA LEU A 96 -1.47 6.72 3.32
C LEU A 96 -0.46 7.50 2.47
N LEU A 97 -0.01 8.68 2.93
CA LEU A 97 1.08 9.42 2.27
C LEU A 97 2.42 8.67 2.33
N ARG A 98 2.75 8.04 3.46
CA ARG A 98 3.96 7.19 3.58
C ARG A 98 3.91 6.02 2.61
N ILE A 99 2.73 5.40 2.45
CA ILE A 99 2.52 4.33 1.46
C ILE A 99 2.75 4.84 0.04
N MET A 100 2.18 6.00 -0.31
CA MET A 100 2.37 6.62 -1.62
C MET A 100 3.86 6.88 -1.92
N ILE A 101 4.59 7.48 -0.98
CA ILE A 101 6.03 7.75 -1.11
C ILE A 101 6.84 6.45 -1.28
N ALA A 102 6.51 5.40 -0.51
CA ALA A 102 7.18 4.11 -0.65
C ALA A 102 6.93 3.46 -2.02
N VAL A 103 5.72 3.59 -2.56
CA VAL A 103 5.37 3.14 -3.92
C VAL A 103 6.13 3.95 -4.98
N GLU A 104 6.21 5.27 -4.84
CA GLU A 104 7.00 6.13 -5.74
C GLU A 104 8.46 5.71 -5.76
N ASN A 105 9.05 5.42 -4.60
CA ASN A 105 10.44 4.96 -4.51
C ASN A 105 10.66 3.63 -5.25
N ILE A 106 9.70 2.70 -5.20
CA ILE A 106 9.77 1.44 -5.97
C ILE A 106 9.76 1.73 -7.47
N PHE A 107 8.93 2.64 -7.95
CA PHE A 107 8.87 2.97 -9.38
C PHE A 107 10.08 3.77 -9.88
N PHE A 108 10.60 4.71 -9.08
CA PHE A 108 11.75 5.52 -9.49
C PHE A 108 13.09 4.83 -9.26
N GLY A 109 13.15 3.75 -8.47
CA GLY A 109 14.41 3.08 -8.09
C GLY A 109 15.40 4.00 -7.37
N LYS A 110 14.94 5.13 -6.82
CA LYS A 110 15.83 6.16 -6.24
C LYS A 110 16.45 5.64 -4.95
N ARG A 111 17.78 5.39 -4.98
CA ARG A 111 18.57 5.42 -3.76
C ARG A 111 18.38 6.79 -3.12
N GLN A 112 18.00 6.84 -1.84
CA GLN A 112 18.40 7.98 -1.03
C GLN A 112 19.93 8.00 -1.07
N THR A 113 20.49 8.88 -1.89
CA THR A 113 21.91 9.20 -1.83
C THR A 113 22.14 9.79 -0.45
N SER A 114 22.72 9.01 0.45
CA SER A 114 23.33 9.54 1.67
C SER A 114 24.22 10.69 1.24
N GLN A 115 23.88 11.90 1.67
CA GLN A 115 24.77 13.05 1.52
C GLN A 115 26.02 12.75 2.36
N SER A 116 27.15 12.70 1.66
CA SER A 116 28.51 12.59 2.22
C SER A 116 28.90 13.84 2.99
#